data_AF-A0A9D1G0S4-F1
#
_entry.id   AF-A0A9D1G0S4-F1
#
_cell.length_a   1.000
_cell.length_b   1.000
_cell.length_c   1.000
_cell.angle_alpha   90.00
_cell.angle_beta   90.00
_cell.angle_gamma   90.00
#
_symmetry.space_group_name_H-M   'P 1'
#
loop_
_entity.id
_entity.type
_entity.pdbx_description
1 polymer ?
#
loop_
_entity_poly.entity_id
_entity_poly.type
_entity_poly.pdbx_seq_one_letter_code
_entity_poly.pdbx_strand_id
1 'polypeptide(L)'
;MKRSLLRTGTVLLAIALALCGGVSASALTVQASFNNPLIEEAGQAFAGDAVKILESGQNVLQSMLSQSDAIDIYILNSSGQEYDSIFARRYMCDLSGNAAIAAFTGQLYPQIQEVVAQDGAIYGVPLALYPSEGIACNRALLEEMNLALPTTWEEYFQLLLDLPELLGGYDDVYVFEPYLTRDMVRGVLLRSFTGAYIDCVSQEGKEFRFDTEAFKTVLHLFERIDFAGLRIPEDGQSVLYAYDMANVLFEMESTSMQSDMETLLLRLEEGDS
;
A
#
# COMPACT_ATOMS: atom_id res chain seq x y z
N MET A 1 -0.32 -16.67 7.16
CA MET A 1 0.46 -15.91 6.15
C MET A 1 -0.37 -15.28 5.02
N LYS A 2 -1.45 -15.90 4.49
CA LYS A 2 -2.25 -15.34 3.36
C LYS A 2 -3.22 -14.18 3.70
N ARG A 3 -3.11 -13.52 4.87
CA ARG A 3 -4.18 -12.65 5.41
C ARG A 3 -3.79 -11.22 5.80
N SER A 4 -2.50 -10.85 5.88
CA SER A 4 -2.13 -9.51 6.38
C SER A 4 -2.01 -8.42 5.30
N LEU A 5 -1.88 -8.77 4.02
CA LEU A 5 -1.62 -7.79 2.94
C LEU A 5 -2.75 -6.79 2.63
N LEU A 6 -3.94 -6.95 3.21
CA LEU A 6 -5.12 -6.13 2.87
C LEU A 6 -5.69 -5.28 4.01
N ARG A 7 -5.12 -5.36 5.22
CA ARG A 7 -5.44 -4.39 6.29
C ARG A 7 -4.48 -3.20 6.31
N THR A 8 -3.30 -3.40 5.73
CA THR A 8 -2.23 -2.42 5.54
C THR A 8 -2.03 -2.17 4.05
N GLY A 9 -3.10 -1.96 3.28
CA GLY A 9 -3.02 -1.66 1.84
C GLY A 9 -4.22 -0.88 1.31
N THR A 10 -3.96 0.12 0.47
CA THR A 10 -4.98 0.82 -0.31
C THR A 10 -5.20 0.07 -1.62
N VAL A 11 -6.42 -0.44 -1.87
CA VAL A 11 -6.81 -0.92 -3.20
C VAL A 11 -7.39 0.26 -3.98
N LEU A 12 -6.87 0.52 -5.17
CA LEU A 12 -7.52 1.37 -6.16
C LEU A 12 -8.55 0.58 -6.93
N LEU A 13 -9.74 1.15 -7.04
CA LEU A 13 -10.89 0.50 -7.65
C LEU A 13 -11.43 1.37 -8.78
N ALA A 14 -11.67 0.77 -9.95
CA ALA A 14 -12.58 1.31 -10.93
C ALA A 14 -14.00 0.85 -10.56
N ILE A 15 -14.89 1.82 -10.34
CA ILE A 15 -16.29 1.59 -10.05
C ILE A 15 -17.09 2.14 -11.22
N ALA A 16 -17.67 1.24 -12.00
CA ALA A 16 -18.59 1.60 -13.06
C ALA A 16 -19.98 1.84 -12.47
N LEU A 17 -20.57 3.01 -12.76
CA LEU A 17 -21.89 3.39 -12.25
C LEU A 17 -22.97 3.40 -13.32
N ALA A 18 -22.60 3.38 -14.60
CA ALA A 18 -23.55 3.35 -15.70
C ALA A 18 -23.25 2.24 -16.71
N LEU A 19 -24.07 1.18 -16.70
CA LEU A 19 -24.61 0.57 -17.93
C LEU A 19 -25.87 -0.31 -17.68
N CYS A 20 -26.63 -0.09 -16.60
CA CYS A 20 -27.99 -0.65 -16.50
C CYS A 20 -29.05 0.20 -17.22
N GLY A 21 -28.68 1.32 -17.85
CA GLY A 21 -29.60 2.29 -18.44
C GLY A 21 -29.58 2.42 -19.97
N GLY A 22 -28.79 1.65 -20.72
CA GLY A 22 -28.81 1.68 -22.18
C GLY A 22 -28.42 3.03 -22.81
N VAL A 23 -27.27 3.58 -22.42
CA VAL A 23 -26.76 4.84 -23.02
C VAL A 23 -25.77 4.54 -24.15
N SER A 24 -26.09 5.10 -25.31
CA SER A 24 -25.28 5.15 -26.52
C SER A 24 -24.44 6.43 -26.54
N ALA A 25 -23.53 6.62 -25.58
CA ALA A 25 -22.61 7.75 -25.59
C ALA A 25 -21.36 7.41 -26.41
N SER A 26 -20.91 8.35 -27.26
CA SER A 26 -19.73 8.18 -28.12
C SER A 26 -18.39 8.27 -27.37
N ALA A 27 -18.42 8.64 -26.08
CA ALA A 27 -17.25 8.71 -25.20
C ALA A 27 -17.65 8.41 -23.74
N LEU A 28 -16.85 7.60 -23.03
CA LEU A 28 -16.95 7.34 -21.60
C LEU A 28 -16.30 8.47 -20.81
N THR A 29 -16.93 8.95 -19.74
CA THR A 29 -16.36 9.92 -18.81
C THR A 29 -15.88 9.23 -17.54
N VAL A 30 -14.58 9.35 -17.27
CA VAL A 30 -13.91 8.73 -16.12
C VAL A 30 -13.44 9.83 -15.17
N GLN A 31 -13.78 9.74 -13.89
CA GLN A 31 -13.25 10.63 -12.86
C GLN A 31 -12.26 9.88 -11.97
N ALA A 32 -11.02 10.36 -11.89
CA ALA A 32 -10.05 9.88 -10.93
C ALA A 32 -9.85 10.94 -9.85
N SER A 33 -9.87 10.54 -8.58
CA SER A 33 -9.73 11.48 -7.45
C SER A 33 -8.26 11.74 -7.08
N PHE A 34 -7.31 11.25 -7.88
CA PHE A 34 -5.87 11.30 -7.65
C PHE A 34 -5.13 11.02 -8.97
N ASN A 35 -3.88 11.46 -9.07
CA ASN A 35 -3.04 11.21 -10.24
C ASN A 35 -2.36 9.84 -10.13
N ASN A 36 -2.39 9.05 -11.20
CA ASN A 36 -1.78 7.74 -11.24
C ASN A 36 -1.34 7.39 -12.68
N PRO A 37 -0.07 7.02 -12.90
CA PRO A 37 0.45 6.69 -14.23
C PRO A 37 -0.35 5.59 -14.95
N LEU A 38 -0.89 4.60 -14.24
CA LEU A 38 -1.71 3.55 -14.84
C LEU A 38 -3.04 4.08 -15.39
N ILE A 39 -3.61 5.09 -14.76
CA ILE A 39 -4.86 5.72 -15.21
C ILE A 39 -4.59 6.51 -16.50
N GLU A 40 -3.46 7.22 -16.56
CA GLU A 40 -3.01 7.93 -17.76
C GLU A 40 -2.70 6.96 -18.91
N GLU A 41 -1.97 5.88 -18.65
CA GLU A 41 -1.65 4.84 -19.64
C GLU A 41 -2.92 4.17 -20.18
N ALA A 42 -3.85 3.81 -19.28
CA ALA A 42 -5.14 3.27 -19.69
C ALA A 42 -5.90 4.27 -20.58
N GLY A 43 -5.95 5.55 -20.20
CA GLY A 43 -6.54 6.62 -21.01
C GLY A 43 -5.92 6.72 -22.42
N GLN A 44 -4.59 6.61 -22.52
CA GLN A 44 -3.89 6.62 -23.81
C GLN A 44 -4.18 5.37 -24.64
N ALA A 45 -4.29 4.20 -24.01
CA ALA A 45 -4.62 2.94 -24.69
C ALA A 45 -6.04 2.95 -25.29
N PHE A 46 -6.99 3.61 -24.64
CA PHE A 46 -8.35 3.84 -25.14
C PHE A 46 -8.43 5.08 -26.05
N ALA A 47 -7.60 5.15 -27.09
CA ALA A 47 -7.65 6.09 -28.23
C ALA A 47 -8.47 7.39 -28.02
N GLY A 48 -7.92 8.33 -27.23
CA GLY A 48 -8.12 9.79 -27.29
C GLY A 48 -9.52 10.40 -27.13
N ASP A 49 -10.49 10.00 -27.95
CA ASP A 49 -11.83 10.61 -28.04
C ASP A 49 -12.93 9.74 -27.41
N ALA A 50 -12.66 8.45 -27.17
CA ALA A 50 -13.62 7.50 -26.61
C ALA A 50 -13.65 7.49 -25.07
N VAL A 51 -12.64 8.08 -24.42
CA VAL A 51 -12.54 8.15 -22.95
C VAL A 51 -12.05 9.53 -22.54
N LYS A 52 -12.82 10.24 -21.73
CA LYS A 52 -12.47 11.53 -21.15
C LYS A 52 -12.16 11.36 -19.66
N ILE A 53 -10.89 11.51 -19.28
CA ILE A 53 -10.46 11.47 -17.88
C ILE A 53 -10.53 12.88 -17.29
N LEU A 54 -11.17 12.99 -16.11
CA LEU A 54 -11.26 14.21 -15.32
C LEU A 54 -10.41 14.03 -14.05
N GLU A 55 -9.35 14.83 -13.92
CA GLU A 55 -8.41 14.83 -12.77
C GLU A 55 -9.03 15.45 -11.51
N SER A 56 -10.11 16.20 -11.66
CA SER A 56 -10.93 16.67 -10.54
C SER A 56 -12.37 16.78 -11.00
N GLY A 57 -13.31 16.43 -10.12
CA GLY A 57 -14.71 16.38 -10.49
C GLY A 57 -15.64 16.27 -9.30
N GLN A 58 -16.92 16.05 -9.63
CA GLN A 58 -18.06 16.14 -8.73
C GLN A 58 -17.90 15.23 -7.51
N ASN A 59 -18.48 15.64 -6.39
CA ASN A 59 -18.58 14.78 -5.21
C ASN A 59 -19.41 13.54 -5.56
N VAL A 60 -18.80 12.34 -5.49
CA VAL A 60 -19.44 11.08 -5.91
C VAL A 60 -20.78 10.86 -5.20
N LEU A 61 -20.85 11.14 -3.90
CA LEU A 61 -22.10 11.00 -3.14
C LEU A 61 -23.18 11.95 -3.64
N GLN A 62 -22.82 13.20 -3.96
CA GLN A 62 -23.76 14.16 -4.53
C GLN A 62 -24.25 13.70 -5.90
N SER A 63 -23.33 13.28 -6.78
CA SER A 63 -23.67 12.74 -8.10
C SER A 63 -24.64 11.58 -8.00
N MET A 64 -24.46 10.69 -7.02
CA MET A 64 -25.37 9.56 -6.79
C MET A 64 -26.73 10.00 -6.26
N LEU A 65 -26.76 10.92 -5.29
CA LEU A 65 -28.01 11.47 -4.75
C LEU A 65 -28.84 12.20 -5.81
N SER A 66 -28.18 12.88 -6.74
CA SER A 66 -28.83 13.58 -7.85
C SER A 66 -29.05 12.71 -9.09
N GLN A 67 -28.61 11.45 -9.09
CA GLN A 67 -28.61 10.55 -10.26
C GLN A 67 -27.97 11.21 -11.50
N SER A 68 -26.83 11.87 -11.30
CA SER A 68 -26.11 12.53 -12.39
C SER A 68 -25.56 11.50 -13.38
N ASP A 69 -25.73 11.78 -14.66
CA ASP A 69 -25.17 11.06 -15.80
C ASP A 69 -23.85 11.66 -16.30
N ALA A 70 -23.24 12.57 -15.53
CA ALA A 70 -22.04 13.28 -15.95
C ALA A 70 -20.77 12.42 -15.93
N ILE A 71 -20.72 11.38 -15.10
CA ILE A 71 -19.57 10.49 -14.93
C ILE A 71 -20.04 9.04 -15.05
N ASP A 72 -19.40 8.27 -15.92
CA ASP A 72 -19.70 6.85 -16.15
C ASP A 72 -18.92 5.94 -15.19
N ILE A 73 -17.66 6.28 -14.92
CA ILE A 73 -16.73 5.49 -14.10
C ILE A 73 -16.03 6.40 -13.09
N TYR A 74 -16.04 6.01 -11.81
CA TYR A 74 -15.24 6.64 -10.77
C TYR A 74 -14.08 5.74 -10.38
N ILE A 75 -12.88 6.31 -10.29
CA ILE A 75 -11.71 5.64 -9.74
C ILE A 75 -11.49 6.16 -8.32
N LEU A 76 -11.69 5.27 -7.34
CA LEU A 76 -11.66 5.59 -5.91
C LEU A 76 -10.63 4.75 -5.16
N ASN A 77 -10.18 5.30 -4.03
CA ASN A 77 -9.42 4.57 -3.03
C ASN A 77 -10.41 3.83 -2.10
N SER A 78 -10.24 2.51 -1.95
CA SER A 78 -11.05 1.67 -1.05
C SER A 78 -10.94 2.03 0.44
N SER A 79 -9.90 2.75 0.86
CA SER A 79 -9.77 3.27 2.24
C SER A 79 -10.43 4.64 2.45
N GLY A 80 -10.97 5.24 1.39
CA GLY A 80 -11.62 6.55 1.45
C GLY A 80 -13.05 6.48 1.98
N GLN A 81 -13.46 7.49 2.76
CA GLN A 81 -14.82 7.59 3.29
C GLN A 81 -15.88 7.64 2.19
N GLU A 82 -15.56 8.21 1.02
CA GLU A 82 -16.46 8.23 -0.13
C GLU A 82 -16.79 6.82 -0.60
N TYR A 83 -15.78 5.95 -0.69
CA TYR A 83 -15.94 4.55 -1.10
C TYR A 83 -16.83 3.79 -0.11
N ASP A 84 -16.51 3.85 1.20
CA ASP A 84 -17.30 3.19 2.24
C ASP A 84 -18.78 3.61 2.18
N SER A 85 -19.01 4.91 1.96
CA SER A 85 -20.35 5.48 1.90
C SER A 85 -21.15 4.99 0.70
N ILE A 86 -20.55 4.88 -0.49
CA ILE A 86 -21.26 4.36 -1.68
C ILE A 86 -21.39 2.84 -1.67
N PHE A 87 -20.39 2.15 -1.11
CA PHE A 87 -20.36 0.69 -1.02
C PHE A 87 -21.45 0.19 -0.08
N ALA A 88 -21.50 0.72 1.14
CA ALA A 88 -22.52 0.38 2.13
C ALA A 88 -23.95 0.72 1.68
N ARG A 89 -24.14 1.79 0.88
CA ARG A 89 -25.45 2.25 0.39
C ARG A 89 -25.91 1.58 -0.89
N ARG A 90 -25.08 0.73 -1.52
CA ARG A 90 -25.38 0.00 -2.76
C ARG A 90 -25.74 0.92 -3.93
N TYR A 91 -25.01 2.02 -4.06
CA TYR A 91 -25.19 2.94 -5.19
C TYR A 91 -24.43 2.51 -6.46
N MET A 92 -23.70 1.39 -6.41
CA MET A 92 -22.87 0.94 -7.53
C MET A 92 -23.60 -0.05 -8.44
N CYS A 93 -23.18 -0.08 -9.70
CA CYS A 93 -23.70 -1.02 -10.68
C CYS A 93 -23.25 -2.45 -10.34
N ASP A 94 -24.15 -3.42 -10.50
CA ASP A 94 -23.79 -4.83 -10.47
C ASP A 94 -23.05 -5.19 -11.76
N LEU A 95 -21.79 -5.61 -11.62
CA LEU A 95 -20.88 -5.99 -12.70
C LEU A 95 -20.77 -7.50 -12.88
N SER A 96 -21.49 -8.29 -12.07
CA SER A 96 -21.39 -9.77 -12.06
C SER A 96 -21.79 -10.40 -13.38
N GLY A 97 -22.61 -9.70 -14.19
CA GLY A 97 -22.99 -10.13 -15.53
C GLY A 97 -21.85 -10.11 -16.56
N ASN A 98 -20.73 -9.42 -16.28
CA ASN A 98 -19.57 -9.40 -17.17
C ASN A 98 -18.63 -10.58 -16.87
N ALA A 99 -18.57 -11.53 -17.81
CA ALA A 99 -17.78 -12.76 -17.64
C ALA A 99 -16.28 -12.51 -17.43
N ALA A 100 -15.70 -11.46 -18.04
CA ALA A 100 -14.29 -11.13 -17.85
C ALA A 100 -14.02 -10.58 -16.45
N ILE A 101 -14.88 -9.68 -15.95
CA ILE A 101 -14.81 -9.14 -14.59
C ILE A 101 -15.02 -10.24 -13.55
N ALA A 102 -16.00 -11.12 -13.75
CA ALA A 102 -16.25 -12.25 -12.86
C ALA A 102 -15.07 -13.22 -12.81
N ALA A 103 -14.49 -13.55 -13.97
CA ALA A 103 -13.32 -14.44 -14.05
C ALA A 103 -12.07 -13.82 -13.41
N PHE A 104 -11.85 -12.51 -13.58
CA PHE A 104 -10.75 -11.79 -12.93
C PHE A 104 -10.94 -11.78 -11.40
N THR A 105 -12.13 -11.40 -10.94
CA THR A 105 -12.44 -11.31 -9.51
C THR A 105 -12.28 -12.66 -8.82
N GLY A 106 -12.72 -13.75 -9.46
CA GLY A 106 -12.59 -15.11 -8.91
C GLY A 106 -11.14 -15.60 -8.76
N GLN A 107 -10.17 -14.98 -9.42
CA GLN A 107 -8.74 -15.28 -9.29
C GLN A 107 -8.06 -14.50 -8.16
N LEU A 108 -8.71 -13.45 -7.64
CA LEU A 108 -8.14 -12.62 -6.59
C LEU A 108 -8.13 -13.32 -5.24
N TYR A 109 -7.27 -12.85 -4.34
CA TYR A 109 -7.32 -13.28 -2.94
C TYR A 109 -8.66 -12.91 -2.30
N PRO A 110 -9.23 -13.76 -1.41
CA PRO A 110 -10.56 -13.53 -0.81
C PRO A 110 -10.74 -12.13 -0.19
N GLN A 111 -9.68 -11.57 0.38
CA GLN A 111 -9.71 -10.25 1.01
C GLN A 111 -9.82 -9.12 -0.02
N ILE A 112 -9.27 -9.29 -1.23
CA ILE A 112 -9.49 -8.33 -2.33
C ILE A 112 -10.90 -8.50 -2.87
N GLN A 113 -11.41 -9.75 -2.93
CA GLN A 113 -12.79 -10.00 -3.33
C GLN A 113 -13.78 -9.31 -2.39
N GLU A 114 -13.55 -9.34 -1.07
CA GLU A 114 -14.38 -8.65 -0.06
C GLU A 114 -14.42 -7.12 -0.25
N VAL A 115 -13.39 -6.53 -0.88
CA VAL A 115 -13.31 -5.09 -1.21
C VAL A 115 -14.05 -4.75 -2.50
N VAL A 116 -14.49 -5.71 -3.29
CA VAL A 116 -15.22 -5.42 -4.55
C VAL A 116 -16.52 -6.16 -4.69
N ALA A 117 -16.81 -7.11 -3.82
CA ALA A 117 -17.98 -7.94 -3.88
C ALA A 117 -18.71 -7.97 -2.53
N GLN A 118 -20.04 -7.92 -2.59
CA GLN A 118 -20.91 -8.03 -1.44
C GLN A 118 -22.15 -8.85 -1.83
N ASP A 119 -22.59 -9.75 -0.94
CA ASP A 119 -23.78 -10.59 -1.14
C ASP A 119 -23.79 -11.39 -2.47
N GLY A 120 -22.61 -11.74 -2.99
CA GLY A 120 -22.44 -12.50 -4.22
C GLY A 120 -22.48 -11.67 -5.51
N ALA A 121 -22.60 -10.35 -5.41
CA ALA A 121 -22.50 -9.42 -6.54
C ALA A 121 -21.17 -8.66 -6.53
N ILE A 122 -20.63 -8.34 -7.72
CA ILE A 122 -19.40 -7.58 -7.93
C ILE A 122 -19.74 -6.13 -8.26
N TYR A 123 -19.13 -5.19 -7.55
CA TYR A 123 -19.43 -3.76 -7.62
C TYR A 123 -18.22 -2.89 -8.01
N GLY A 124 -17.04 -3.49 -8.15
CA GLY A 124 -15.83 -2.78 -8.57
C GLY A 124 -14.82 -3.70 -9.23
N VAL A 125 -13.85 -3.09 -9.90
CA VAL A 125 -12.71 -3.78 -10.50
C VAL A 125 -11.43 -3.26 -9.85
N PRO A 126 -10.66 -4.11 -9.15
CA PRO A 126 -9.35 -3.71 -8.63
C PRO A 126 -8.40 -3.35 -9.77
N LEU A 127 -7.82 -2.15 -9.70
CA LEU A 127 -6.84 -1.63 -10.65
C LEU A 127 -5.42 -1.85 -10.16
N ALA A 128 -5.18 -1.53 -8.89
CA ALA A 128 -3.86 -1.60 -8.28
C ALA A 128 -4.01 -1.78 -6.77
N LEU A 129 -3.05 -2.48 -6.17
CA LEU A 129 -2.90 -2.61 -4.74
C LEU A 129 -1.65 -1.83 -4.34
N TYR A 130 -1.84 -0.82 -3.49
CA TYR A 130 -0.76 -0.10 -2.84
C TYR A 130 -0.62 -0.68 -1.45
N PRO A 131 0.39 -1.51 -1.17
CA PRO A 131 0.71 -1.83 0.21
C PRO A 131 0.96 -0.51 0.93
N SER A 132 0.26 -0.26 2.03
CA SER A 132 0.55 0.87 2.90
C SER A 132 1.81 0.49 3.68
N GLU A 133 2.83 1.35 3.59
CA GLU A 133 3.92 1.38 4.58
C GLU A 133 4.79 0.12 4.59
N GLY A 134 4.94 -0.50 3.41
CA GLY A 134 5.88 -1.58 3.17
C GLY A 134 7.31 -1.06 3.19
N ILE A 135 8.21 -1.86 3.77
CA ILE A 135 9.66 -1.68 3.65
C ILE A 135 10.09 -2.64 2.56
N ALA A 136 10.76 -2.15 1.51
CA ALA A 136 11.39 -3.02 0.52
C ALA A 136 12.87 -3.17 0.79
N CYS A 137 13.47 -4.23 0.30
CA CYS A 137 14.86 -4.58 0.55
C CYS A 137 15.61 -4.81 -0.76
N ASN A 138 16.81 -4.25 -0.82
CA ASN A 138 17.77 -4.52 -1.88
C ASN A 138 18.51 -5.84 -1.60
N ARG A 139 18.05 -6.91 -2.24
CA ARG A 139 18.59 -8.26 -2.01
C ARG A 139 20.04 -8.41 -2.48
N ALA A 140 20.41 -7.77 -3.59
CA ALA A 140 21.77 -7.81 -4.10
C ALA A 140 22.74 -7.18 -3.09
N LEU A 141 22.33 -6.07 -2.46
CA LEU A 141 23.14 -5.38 -1.47
C LEU A 141 23.23 -6.15 -0.14
N LEU A 142 22.15 -6.79 0.32
CA LEU A 142 22.24 -7.73 1.45
C LEU A 142 23.25 -8.85 1.19
N GLU A 143 23.21 -9.45 -0.01
CA GLU A 143 24.14 -10.51 -0.40
C GLU A 143 25.59 -10.02 -0.46
N GLU A 144 25.82 -8.81 -1.00
CA GLU A 144 27.15 -8.17 -1.03
C GLU A 144 27.69 -7.89 0.38
N MET A 145 26.83 -7.48 1.30
CA MET A 145 27.16 -7.25 2.71
C MET A 145 27.19 -8.53 3.54
N ASN A 146 26.92 -9.69 2.93
CA ASN A 146 26.83 -11.01 3.58
C ASN A 146 25.83 -11.02 4.76
N LEU A 147 24.68 -10.38 4.56
CA LEU A 147 23.60 -10.25 5.53
C LEU A 147 22.44 -11.19 5.18
N ALA A 148 21.81 -11.75 6.20
CA ALA A 148 20.62 -12.57 6.02
C ALA A 148 19.38 -11.67 5.79
N LEU A 149 18.46 -12.13 4.94
CA LEU A 149 17.16 -11.49 4.75
C LEU A 149 16.32 -11.67 6.03
N PRO A 150 15.92 -10.60 6.74
CA PRO A 150 15.11 -10.72 7.94
C PRO A 150 13.69 -11.16 7.58
N THR A 151 13.14 -12.08 8.37
CA THR A 151 11.79 -12.64 8.21
C THR A 151 10.86 -12.32 9.38
N THR A 152 11.41 -11.73 10.45
CA THR A 152 10.68 -11.29 11.63
C THR A 152 11.02 -9.84 11.99
N TRP A 153 10.13 -9.17 12.71
CA TRP A 153 10.38 -7.81 13.21
C TRP A 153 11.56 -7.75 14.19
N GLU A 154 11.75 -8.82 14.97
CA GLU A 154 12.91 -8.96 15.87
C GLU A 154 14.21 -9.06 15.08
N GLU A 155 14.29 -9.95 14.07
CA GLU A 155 15.46 -10.07 13.18
C GLU A 155 15.75 -8.74 12.47
N TYR A 156 14.71 -8.04 11.99
CA TYR A 156 14.86 -6.78 11.29
C TYR A 156 15.41 -5.67 12.20
N PHE A 157 14.83 -5.46 13.39
CA PHE A 157 15.33 -4.43 14.31
C PHE A 157 16.69 -4.79 14.92
N GLN A 158 16.96 -6.08 15.11
CA GLN A 158 18.30 -6.52 15.48
C GLN A 158 19.32 -6.18 14.39
N LEU A 159 18.97 -6.41 13.11
CA LEU A 159 19.82 -6.00 11.99
C LEU A 159 20.06 -4.48 12.00
N LEU A 160 19.05 -3.66 12.25
CA LEU A 160 19.22 -2.20 12.37
C LEU A 160 20.12 -1.78 13.56
N LEU A 161 20.17 -2.57 14.63
CA LEU A 161 21.10 -2.32 15.75
C LEU A 161 22.55 -2.63 15.37
N ASP A 162 22.76 -3.64 14.53
CA ASP A 162 24.10 -4.12 14.15
C ASP A 162 24.67 -3.32 12.95
N LEU A 163 23.81 -2.74 12.11
CA LEU A 163 24.20 -2.01 10.90
C LEU A 163 25.21 -0.87 11.11
N PRO A 164 25.16 -0.05 12.16
CA PRO A 164 26.16 1.00 12.38
C PRO A 164 27.60 0.49 12.36
N GLU A 165 27.84 -0.71 12.90
CA GLU A 165 29.17 -1.35 12.86
C GLU A 165 29.43 -2.00 11.50
N LEU A 166 28.43 -2.66 10.91
CA LEU A 166 28.54 -3.40 9.64
C LEU A 166 28.74 -2.50 8.42
N LEU A 167 28.33 -1.24 8.50
CA LEU A 167 28.59 -0.22 7.46
C LEU A 167 30.07 0.15 7.35
N GLY A 168 30.92 -0.32 8.26
CA GLY A 168 32.37 -0.17 8.18
C GLY A 168 32.94 -0.85 6.92
N GLY A 169 33.27 -0.05 5.91
CA GLY A 169 33.75 -0.54 4.60
C GLY A 169 32.76 -0.35 3.45
N TYR A 170 31.54 0.14 3.73
CA TYR A 170 30.50 0.44 2.76
C TYR A 170 30.13 1.93 2.84
N ASP A 171 31.03 2.80 2.35
CA ASP A 171 30.89 4.27 2.50
C ASP A 171 29.79 4.88 1.62
N ASP A 172 29.45 4.21 0.53
CA ASP A 172 28.47 4.62 -0.46
C ASP A 172 27.08 4.01 -0.25
N VAL A 173 26.93 3.13 0.74
CA VAL A 173 25.67 2.50 1.12
C VAL A 173 24.87 3.39 2.08
N TYR A 174 23.59 3.54 1.76
CA TYR A 174 22.59 4.17 2.62
C TYR A 174 21.66 3.10 3.17
N VAL A 175 21.42 3.11 4.48
CA VAL A 175 20.48 2.17 5.11
C VAL A 175 19.05 2.44 4.62
N PHE A 176 18.69 3.72 4.50
CA PHE A 176 17.42 4.22 3.97
C PHE A 176 17.68 5.33 2.96
N GLU A 177 16.66 5.75 2.24
CA GLU A 177 16.78 6.83 1.26
C GLU A 177 17.33 8.11 1.90
N PRO A 178 18.38 8.72 1.33
CA PRO A 178 19.12 9.79 2.00
C PRO A 178 18.40 11.14 1.99
N TYR A 179 17.18 11.19 1.45
CA TYR A 179 16.27 12.33 1.58
C TYR A 179 15.42 12.28 2.86
N LEU A 180 15.39 11.14 3.56
CA LEU A 180 14.60 10.93 4.77
C LEU A 180 15.35 11.41 6.03
N THR A 181 14.65 12.05 6.95
CA THR A 181 15.21 12.46 8.25
C THR A 181 15.00 11.40 9.31
N ARG A 182 15.72 11.51 10.43
CA ARG A 182 15.58 10.61 11.58
C ARG A 182 14.15 10.54 12.10
N ASP A 183 13.45 11.67 12.23
CA ASP A 183 12.06 11.65 12.70
C ASP A 183 11.13 10.95 11.71
N MET A 184 11.34 11.13 10.40
CA MET A 184 10.57 10.43 9.36
C MET A 184 10.79 8.92 9.45
N VAL A 185 12.04 8.46 9.42
CA VAL A 185 12.38 7.02 9.47
C VAL A 185 11.83 6.40 10.75
N ARG A 186 12.05 7.05 11.90
CA ARG A 186 11.55 6.58 13.19
C ARG A 186 10.02 6.46 13.20
N GLY A 187 9.33 7.45 12.63
CA GLY A 187 7.87 7.45 12.51
C GLY A 187 7.34 6.33 11.62
N VAL A 188 7.99 6.07 10.48
CA VAL A 188 7.64 4.97 9.57
C VAL A 188 7.84 3.62 10.25
N LEU A 189 9.02 3.36 10.82
CA LEU A 189 9.32 2.08 11.48
C LEU A 189 8.34 1.76 12.62
N LEU A 190 8.06 2.75 13.48
CA LEU A 190 7.12 2.55 14.59
C LEU A 190 5.71 2.25 14.09
N ARG A 191 5.26 2.97 13.05
CA ARG A 191 3.93 2.81 12.45
C ARG A 191 3.79 1.46 11.77
N SER A 192 4.77 1.05 10.97
CA SER A 192 4.78 -0.25 10.28
C SER A 192 4.78 -1.43 11.27
N PHE A 193 5.62 -1.39 12.32
CA PHE A 193 5.62 -2.43 13.35
C PHE A 193 4.29 -2.47 14.12
N THR A 194 3.78 -1.30 14.54
CA THR A 194 2.51 -1.22 15.28
C THR A 194 1.34 -1.72 14.42
N GLY A 195 1.32 -1.37 13.14
CA GLY A 195 0.33 -1.85 12.17
C GLY A 195 0.37 -3.37 12.02
N ALA A 196 1.57 -3.94 11.84
CA ALA A 196 1.75 -5.39 11.76
C ALA A 196 1.29 -6.11 13.05
N TYR A 197 1.54 -5.51 14.21
CA TYR A 197 1.06 -6.03 15.50
C TYR A 197 -0.45 -6.01 15.60
N ILE A 198 -1.08 -4.87 15.29
CA ILE A 198 -2.54 -4.73 15.23
C ILE A 198 -3.15 -5.76 14.30
N ASP A 199 -2.57 -5.96 13.12
CA ASP A 199 -3.03 -6.95 12.14
C ASP A 199 -2.92 -8.39 12.64
N CYS A 200 -1.88 -8.69 13.42
CA CYS A 200 -1.71 -10.00 14.03
C CYS A 200 -2.76 -10.26 15.12
N VAL A 201 -2.87 -9.36 16.10
CA VAL A 201 -3.79 -9.55 17.23
C VAL A 201 -5.25 -9.43 16.82
N SER A 202 -5.57 -8.72 15.73
CA SER A 202 -6.93 -8.57 15.24
C SER A 202 -7.41 -9.73 14.35
N GLN A 203 -6.52 -10.67 13.97
CA GLN A 203 -6.88 -11.91 13.26
C GLN A 203 -7.36 -13.01 14.21
N GLU A 204 -6.98 -12.89 15.48
CA GLU A 204 -7.29 -13.84 16.53
C GLU A 204 -8.35 -13.18 17.41
N GLY A 205 -9.37 -13.90 17.88
CA GLY A 205 -10.38 -13.35 18.79
C GLY A 205 -9.84 -12.99 20.18
N LYS A 206 -8.54 -12.69 20.28
CA LYS A 206 -7.79 -12.28 21.47
C LYS A 206 -8.13 -10.84 21.83
N GLU A 207 -7.96 -10.51 23.10
CA GLU A 207 -8.16 -9.15 23.62
C GLU A 207 -7.11 -8.21 22.98
N PHE A 208 -7.57 -7.07 22.45
CA PHE A 208 -6.69 -6.07 21.85
C PHE A 208 -5.86 -5.38 22.94
N ARG A 209 -4.58 -5.75 23.06
CA ARG A 209 -3.66 -5.23 24.09
C ARG A 209 -2.26 -5.01 23.52
N PHE A 210 -1.54 -4.02 24.05
CA PHE A 210 -0.15 -3.69 23.67
C PHE A 210 0.87 -4.05 24.77
N ASP A 211 0.49 -4.88 25.73
CA ASP A 211 1.34 -5.29 26.86
C ASP A 211 1.80 -6.75 26.76
N THR A 212 1.71 -7.35 25.58
CA THR A 212 2.26 -8.69 25.31
C THR A 212 3.78 -8.68 25.31
N GLU A 213 4.39 -9.81 25.66
CA GLU A 213 5.84 -9.94 25.66
C GLU A 213 6.42 -9.75 24.25
N ALA A 214 5.76 -10.28 23.21
CA ALA A 214 6.17 -10.06 21.82
C ALA A 214 6.22 -8.57 21.44
N PHE A 215 5.20 -7.78 21.83
CA PHE A 215 5.21 -6.34 21.57
C PHE A 215 6.34 -5.62 22.32
N LYS A 216 6.53 -5.95 23.60
CA LYS A 216 7.58 -5.33 24.43
C LYS A 216 8.97 -5.66 23.92
N THR A 217 9.24 -6.91 23.53
CA THR A 217 10.54 -7.32 23.00
C THR A 217 10.92 -6.50 21.78
N VAL A 218 10.04 -6.42 20.78
CA VAL A 218 10.30 -5.66 19.55
C VAL A 218 10.38 -4.16 19.83
N LEU A 219 9.53 -3.62 20.71
CA LEU A 219 9.59 -2.21 21.10
C LEU A 219 10.92 -1.86 21.79
N HIS A 220 11.44 -2.72 22.66
CA HIS A 220 12.73 -2.51 23.31
C HIS A 220 13.91 -2.57 22.34
N LEU A 221 13.83 -3.37 21.28
CA LEU A 221 14.84 -3.33 20.20
C LEU A 221 14.76 -2.00 19.45
N PHE A 222 13.55 -1.59 19.08
CA PHE A 222 13.31 -0.31 18.39
C PHE A 222 13.87 0.89 19.16
N GLU A 223 13.64 0.95 20.48
CA GLU A 223 14.11 2.06 21.33
C GLU A 223 15.64 2.19 21.39
N ARG A 224 16.37 1.12 21.04
CA ARG A 224 17.84 1.09 21.11
C ARG A 224 18.52 1.43 19.78
N ILE A 225 17.76 1.59 18.70
CA ILE A 225 18.30 1.85 17.36
C ILE A 225 19.09 3.16 17.37
N ASP A 226 20.37 3.09 16.98
CA ASP A 226 21.20 4.26 16.76
C ASP A 226 20.97 4.86 15.37
N PHE A 227 19.91 5.65 15.23
CA PHE A 227 19.56 6.33 13.97
C PHE A 227 20.68 7.26 13.46
N ALA A 228 21.56 7.76 14.35
CA ALA A 228 22.72 8.54 13.93
C ALA A 228 23.81 7.65 13.33
N GLY A 229 24.07 6.50 13.95
CA GLY A 229 24.98 5.45 13.45
C GLY A 229 24.53 4.85 12.11
N LEU A 230 23.23 4.84 11.82
CA LEU A 230 22.66 4.48 10.51
C LEU A 230 22.86 5.55 9.42
N ARG A 231 23.60 6.63 9.72
CA ARG A 231 23.92 7.74 8.80
C ARG A 231 22.69 8.51 8.29
N ILE A 232 21.60 8.50 9.06
CA ILE A 232 20.38 9.23 8.71
C ILE A 232 20.52 10.71 9.12
N PRO A 233 20.21 11.67 8.25
CA PRO A 233 20.32 13.09 8.57
C PRO A 233 19.30 13.53 9.65
N GLU A 234 19.70 14.49 10.49
CA GLU A 234 18.76 15.11 11.44
C GLU A 234 17.78 16.04 10.74
N ASP A 235 16.64 16.26 11.38
CA ASP A 235 15.67 17.26 10.94
C ASP A 235 16.30 18.65 10.84
N GLY A 236 16.08 19.30 9.69
CA GLY A 236 16.67 20.59 9.36
C GLY A 236 18.09 20.53 8.78
N GLN A 237 18.71 19.36 8.65
CA GLN A 237 19.95 19.19 7.88
C GLN A 237 19.66 19.07 6.37
N SER A 238 20.66 19.40 5.55
CA SER A 238 20.58 19.17 4.11
C SER A 238 20.52 17.67 3.82
N VAL A 239 19.57 17.29 2.98
CA VAL A 239 19.36 15.90 2.56
C VAL A 239 19.75 15.71 1.09
N LEU A 240 19.97 14.48 0.66
CA LEU A 240 20.38 14.16 -0.72
C LEU A 240 19.17 13.69 -1.55
N TYR A 241 18.82 14.45 -2.58
CA TYR A 241 17.79 14.06 -3.56
C TYR A 241 18.35 13.35 -4.78
N ALA A 242 19.67 13.43 -5.01
CA ALA A 242 20.37 12.74 -6.10
C ALA A 242 21.28 11.68 -5.50
N TYR A 243 20.91 10.42 -5.67
CA TYR A 243 21.62 9.24 -5.19
C TYR A 243 21.33 8.06 -6.12
N ASP A 244 22.14 7.01 -6.06
CA ASP A 244 21.87 5.76 -6.76
C ASP A 244 21.00 4.86 -5.87
N MET A 245 19.83 4.47 -6.39
CA MET A 245 18.92 3.59 -5.67
C MET A 245 19.53 2.19 -5.45
N ALA A 246 20.50 1.78 -6.29
CA ALA A 246 21.23 0.52 -6.11
C ALA A 246 22.04 0.47 -4.80
N ASN A 247 22.32 1.64 -4.20
CA ASN A 247 23.07 1.77 -2.95
C ASN A 247 22.17 1.93 -1.71
N VAL A 248 20.85 1.89 -1.88
CA VAL A 248 19.90 1.94 -0.76
C VAL A 248 19.60 0.50 -0.32
N LEU A 249 19.76 0.21 0.97
CA LEU A 249 19.54 -1.12 1.54
C LEU A 249 18.06 -1.41 1.75
N PHE A 250 17.34 -0.46 2.36
CA PHE A 250 15.90 -0.53 2.58
C PHE A 250 15.21 0.70 2.02
N GLU A 251 14.19 0.48 1.22
CA GLU A 251 13.33 1.55 0.69
C GLU A 251 12.08 1.66 1.58
N MET A 252 11.82 2.87 2.07
CA MET A 252 10.67 3.20 2.89
C MET A 252 9.49 3.62 2.05
N GLU A 253 8.28 3.29 2.51
CA GLU A 253 7.04 3.65 1.82
C GLU A 253 6.98 3.13 0.37
N SER A 254 7.73 2.05 0.09
CA SER A 254 7.82 1.43 -1.22
C SER A 254 6.46 0.88 -1.62
N THR A 255 5.99 1.31 -2.78
CA THR A 255 4.89 0.65 -3.47
C THR A 255 5.55 -0.24 -4.51
N SER A 256 5.27 -1.55 -4.50
CA SER A 256 5.90 -2.55 -5.39
C SER A 256 5.72 -2.29 -6.90
N MET A 257 5.06 -1.20 -7.27
CA MET A 257 4.84 -0.73 -8.63
C MET A 257 5.91 0.27 -9.10
N GLN A 258 6.70 0.82 -8.18
CA GLN A 258 7.70 1.87 -8.45
C GLN A 258 9.13 1.43 -8.19
N SER A 259 9.32 0.25 -7.60
CA SER A 259 10.62 -0.26 -7.17
C SER A 259 10.85 -1.69 -7.63
N ASP A 260 12.07 -1.96 -8.10
CA ASP A 260 12.54 -3.30 -8.42
C ASP A 260 12.96 -4.08 -7.15
N MET A 261 12.84 -3.48 -5.96
CA MET A 261 13.19 -4.11 -4.67
C MET A 261 12.11 -5.07 -4.17
N GLU A 262 12.54 -6.09 -3.43
CA GLU A 262 11.65 -7.10 -2.86
C GLU A 262 10.99 -6.56 -1.57
N THR A 263 9.65 -6.53 -1.50
CA THR A 263 8.95 -6.12 -0.27
C THR A 263 9.26 -7.08 0.88
N LEU A 264 9.70 -6.54 2.03
CA LEU A 264 9.93 -7.31 3.24
C LEU A 264 8.61 -7.70 3.90
N LEU A 265 8.42 -9.02 4.07
CA LEU A 265 7.30 -9.59 4.79
C LEU A 265 7.75 -10.06 6.17
N LEU A 266 7.70 -9.13 7.14
CA LEU A 266 8.14 -9.37 8.51
C LEU A 266 7.01 -9.94 9.37
N ARG A 267 7.26 -11.08 10.02
CA ARG A 267 6.34 -11.70 10.97
C ARG A 267 6.63 -11.23 12.40
N LEU A 268 5.62 -11.35 13.26
CA LEU A 268 5.81 -11.34 14.71
C LEU A 268 5.89 -12.79 15.16
N GLU A 269 6.95 -13.17 15.87
CA GLU A 269 6.95 -14.45 16.55
C GLU A 269 6.09 -14.31 17.81
N GLU A 270 5.07 -15.16 17.93
CA GLU A 270 4.40 -15.32 19.22
C GLU A 270 5.39 -16.00 20.14
N GLY A 271 5.88 -15.29 21.16
CA GLY A 271 6.45 -15.97 22.31
C GLY A 271 5.36 -16.85 22.90
N ASP A 272 5.59 -18.17 22.94
CA ASP A 272 4.68 -19.15 23.54
C ASP A 272 4.14 -18.60 24.87
N SER A 273 2.84 -18.29 24.89
CA SER A 273 2.10 -17.92 26.10
C SER A 273 1.73 -19.14 26.92
#